data_AF-B8DZS3-F1
#
_entry.id   AF-B8DZS3-F1
#
_cell.length_a   1.000
_cell.length_b   1.000
_cell.length_c   1.000
_cell.angle_alpha   90.00
_cell.angle_beta   90.00
_cell.angle_gamma   90.00
#
_symmetry.space_group_name_H-M   'P 1'
#
loop_
_entity.id
_entity.type
_entity.pdbx_description
1 polymer ?
#
loop_
_entity_poly.entity_id
_entity_poly.type
_entity_poly.pdbx_seq_one_letter_code
_entity_poly.pdbx_strand_id
1 'polypeptide(L)'
;MTLALLYLLNYDNNPYYNSEDILKFINGGVNFWCKIQRKNGSFDEWYPYEGSFVATAFSTCAISEVLLLLKEKIANFDNSLRCIKKAVDFLSKNVDYTACNQEAGAILAIYNCYLLTSESKYRDLAYKRLNDLSKLQKEEGWFPEYGGPDIGYLSLTIDYLAKVYEKSNWDLAKEMLTKAIDFLYYFSHPDGSFGAEYGSRNTKYIIPSGIEFIAPWNRKAGYIAFNLRRALFEKKTIGPYNLDDRYLAYIGYTYLQASLYFREDLEVEERGHVDKYFEESGIWVFSNSSFYLVSNFKKGGVLKVNFKNGSSFKDKWDYFKN
;
A
#
# COMPACT_ATOMS: atom_id res chain seq x y z
N MET A 1 11.27 8.81 -2.42
CA MET A 1 10.92 8.50 -1.02
C MET A 1 12.00 7.69 -0.30
N THR A 2 12.39 6.49 -0.78
CA THR A 2 13.40 5.64 -0.11
C THR A 2 14.68 6.38 0.26
N LEU A 3 15.28 7.09 -0.70
CA LEU A 3 16.50 7.88 -0.45
C LEU A 3 16.28 9.00 0.58
N ALA A 4 15.11 9.65 0.59
CA ALA A 4 14.79 10.68 1.57
C ALA A 4 14.70 10.10 2.99
N LEU A 5 14.12 8.91 3.15
CA LEU A 5 14.11 8.21 4.44
C LEU A 5 15.53 7.79 4.86
N LEU A 6 16.32 7.21 3.96
CA LEU A 6 17.73 6.87 4.25
C LEU A 6 18.57 8.10 4.60
N TYR A 7 18.27 9.26 4.03
CA TYR A 7 18.92 10.53 4.39
C TYR A 7 18.52 11.02 5.80
N LEU A 8 17.26 10.81 6.21
CA LEU A 8 16.69 11.36 7.45
C LEU A 8 16.80 10.46 8.68
N LEU A 9 16.75 9.13 8.51
CA LEU A 9 16.66 8.19 9.63
C LEU A 9 18.02 7.98 10.28
N ASN A 10 18.17 8.43 11.52
CA ASN A 10 19.39 8.24 12.30
C ASN A 10 19.36 6.88 13.01
N TYR A 11 19.72 5.82 12.28
CA TYR A 11 19.96 4.49 12.85
C TYR A 11 21.45 4.15 12.78
N ASP A 12 21.97 3.45 13.78
CA ASP A 12 23.41 3.12 13.90
C ASP A 12 23.99 2.43 12.66
N ASN A 13 23.17 1.65 11.95
CA ASN A 13 23.55 0.90 10.76
C ASN A 13 23.18 1.60 9.44
N ASN A 14 22.74 2.85 9.47
CA ASN A 14 22.39 3.60 8.27
C ASN A 14 23.56 4.51 7.81
N PRO A 15 24.37 4.09 6.82
CA PRO A 15 25.51 4.89 6.34
C PRO A 15 25.09 6.13 5.54
N TYR A 16 23.80 6.28 5.24
CA TYR A 16 23.27 7.34 4.38
C TYR A 16 22.72 8.54 5.16
N TYR A 17 22.67 8.44 6.49
CA TYR A 17 22.17 9.52 7.33
C TYR A 17 22.93 10.82 7.08
N ASN A 18 22.19 11.87 6.73
CA ASN A 18 22.70 13.20 6.38
C ASN A 18 23.78 13.23 5.27
N SER A 19 23.85 12.20 4.41
CA SER A 19 24.83 12.12 3.32
C SER A 19 24.54 13.16 2.23
N GLU A 20 25.53 13.99 1.90
CA GLU A 20 25.44 14.97 0.81
C GLU A 20 25.19 14.31 -0.56
N ASP A 21 25.80 13.15 -0.81
CA ASP A 21 25.63 12.44 -2.09
C ASP A 21 24.21 11.89 -2.24
N ILE A 22 23.62 11.39 -1.15
CA ILE A 22 22.22 10.98 -1.14
C ILE A 22 21.31 12.19 -1.36
N LEU A 23 21.61 13.34 -0.76
CA LEU A 23 20.86 14.57 -1.01
C LEU A 23 20.95 15.03 -2.46
N LYS A 24 22.11 14.89 -3.12
CA LYS A 24 22.26 15.14 -4.57
C LYS A 24 21.37 14.21 -5.39
N PHE A 25 21.32 12.91 -5.06
CA PHE A 25 20.45 11.96 -5.77
C PHE A 25 18.96 12.25 -5.55
N ILE A 26 18.56 12.64 -4.34
CA ILE A 26 17.19 13.06 -4.06
C ILE A 26 16.81 14.25 -4.94
N ASN A 27 17.63 15.30 -4.96
CA ASN A 27 17.40 16.47 -5.80
C ASN A 27 17.39 16.12 -7.30
N GLY A 28 18.28 15.22 -7.73
CA GLY A 28 18.29 14.68 -9.10
C GLY A 28 16.98 13.98 -9.46
N GLY A 29 16.45 13.13 -8.58
CA GLY A 29 15.18 12.43 -8.78
C GLY A 29 13.98 13.36 -8.84
N VAL A 30 13.92 14.37 -7.97
CA VAL A 30 12.87 15.41 -7.98
C VAL A 30 12.93 16.22 -9.28
N ASN A 31 14.13 16.64 -9.71
CA ASN A 31 14.33 17.37 -10.95
C ASN A 31 13.95 16.52 -12.18
N PHE A 32 14.32 15.25 -12.20
CA PHE A 32 13.94 14.32 -13.27
C PHE A 32 12.42 14.17 -13.35
N TRP A 33 11.75 13.96 -12.22
CA TRP A 33 10.29 13.88 -12.16
C TRP A 33 9.63 15.15 -12.73
N CYS A 34 10.10 16.33 -12.37
CA CYS A 34 9.58 17.58 -12.95
C CYS A 34 9.80 17.66 -14.46
N LYS A 35 10.96 17.19 -14.95
CA LYS A 35 11.34 17.24 -16.37
C LYS A 35 10.50 16.32 -17.26
N ILE A 36 10.12 15.14 -16.77
CA ILE A 36 9.35 14.16 -17.55
C ILE A 36 7.83 14.40 -17.49
N GLN A 37 7.37 15.36 -16.66
CA GLN A 37 5.95 15.68 -16.53
C GLN A 37 5.39 16.22 -17.85
N ARG A 38 4.24 15.68 -18.26
CA ARG A 38 3.57 16.08 -19.50
C ARG A 38 2.94 17.48 -19.40
N LYS A 39 2.55 18.03 -20.55
CA LYS A 39 1.87 19.33 -20.65
C LYS A 39 0.54 19.39 -19.88
N ASN A 40 -0.20 18.29 -19.78
CA ASN A 40 -1.44 18.17 -19.02
C ASN A 40 -1.23 17.83 -17.53
N GLY A 41 0.02 17.60 -17.08
CA GLY A 41 0.36 17.29 -15.69
C GLY A 41 0.57 15.81 -15.37
N SER A 42 0.22 14.90 -16.29
CA SER A 42 0.36 13.47 -16.07
C SER A 42 1.74 12.92 -16.39
N PHE A 43 1.91 11.63 -16.15
CA PHE A 43 3.10 10.83 -16.41
C PHE A 43 2.73 9.58 -17.20
N ASP A 44 3.67 9.04 -17.95
CA ASP A 44 3.50 7.75 -18.63
C ASP A 44 4.10 6.62 -17.77
N GLU A 45 3.45 5.46 -17.76
CA GLU A 45 3.88 4.21 -17.14
C GLU A 45 4.52 3.26 -18.18
N TRP A 46 3.79 2.94 -19.25
CA TRP A 46 4.20 1.90 -20.21
C TRP A 46 4.41 2.44 -21.62
N TYR A 47 3.44 3.21 -22.12
CA TYR A 47 3.45 3.69 -23.48
C TYR A 47 3.65 5.20 -23.52
N PRO A 48 4.44 5.72 -24.49
CA PRO A 48 4.50 7.15 -24.71
C PRO A 48 3.09 7.71 -24.95
N TYR A 49 2.79 8.86 -24.33
CA TYR A 49 1.54 9.60 -24.54
C TYR A 49 0.29 9.04 -23.85
N GLU A 50 0.40 8.01 -23.02
CA GLU A 50 -0.77 7.44 -22.33
C GLU A 50 -1.33 8.34 -21.22
N GLY A 51 -0.49 9.14 -20.55
CA GLY A 51 -0.93 9.97 -19.44
C GLY A 51 -1.60 9.16 -18.32
N SER A 52 -0.90 8.14 -17.84
CA SER A 52 -1.38 7.17 -16.85
C SER A 52 -1.81 7.81 -15.53
N PHE A 53 -3.01 7.44 -15.08
CA PHE A 53 -3.55 7.83 -13.77
C PHE A 53 -2.68 7.29 -12.64
N VAL A 54 -2.35 5.98 -12.67
CA VAL A 54 -1.54 5.32 -11.63
C VAL A 54 -0.14 5.90 -11.52
N ALA A 55 0.55 6.11 -12.65
CA ALA A 55 1.89 6.70 -12.65
C ALA A 55 1.87 8.11 -12.06
N THR A 56 0.83 8.88 -12.40
CA THR A 56 0.65 10.23 -11.85
C THR A 56 0.33 10.20 -10.36
N ALA A 57 -0.60 9.35 -9.91
CA ALA A 57 -0.99 9.25 -8.51
C ALA A 57 0.18 8.84 -7.61
N PHE A 58 0.85 7.72 -7.92
CA PHE A 58 1.90 7.17 -7.06
C PHE A 58 3.17 8.01 -7.06
N SER A 59 3.60 8.52 -8.22
CA SER A 59 4.80 9.36 -8.26
C SER A 59 4.58 10.73 -7.61
N THR A 60 3.40 11.35 -7.79
CA THR A 60 3.04 12.60 -7.11
C THR A 60 2.95 12.40 -5.60
N CYS A 61 2.37 11.29 -5.15
CA CYS A 61 2.39 10.91 -3.73
C CYS A 61 3.84 10.83 -3.20
N ALA A 62 4.71 10.08 -3.87
CA ALA A 62 6.08 9.89 -3.40
C ALA A 62 6.90 11.19 -3.40
N ILE A 63 6.74 12.06 -4.41
CA ILE A 63 7.46 13.34 -4.49
C ILE A 63 6.89 14.36 -3.51
N SER A 64 5.57 14.41 -3.30
CA SER A 64 4.97 15.30 -2.31
C SER A 64 5.40 14.96 -0.88
N GLU A 65 5.52 13.67 -0.51
CA GLU A 65 6.12 13.26 0.77
C GLU A 65 7.58 13.73 0.90
N VAL A 66 8.38 13.59 -0.16
CA VAL A 66 9.77 14.06 -0.17
C VAL A 66 9.85 15.58 0.08
N LEU A 67 8.99 16.36 -0.58
CA LEU A 67 8.91 17.81 -0.37
C LEU A 67 8.48 18.16 1.06
N LEU A 68 7.49 17.46 1.61
CA LEU A 68 7.01 17.67 2.99
C LEU A 68 8.10 17.39 4.03
N LEU A 69 8.90 16.34 3.82
CA LEU A 69 9.94 15.91 4.74
C LEU A 69 11.21 16.76 4.66
N LEU A 70 11.63 17.13 3.46
CA LEU A 70 12.94 17.79 3.24
C LEU A 70 12.88 19.30 3.07
N LYS A 71 11.71 19.86 2.72
CA LYS A 71 11.45 21.31 2.67
C LYS A 71 12.60 22.11 2.06
N GLU A 72 13.30 22.91 2.87
CA GLU A 72 14.40 23.78 2.46
C GLU A 72 15.62 23.05 1.85
N LYS A 73 15.74 21.73 2.05
CA LYS A 73 16.81 20.91 1.44
C LYS A 73 16.54 20.56 -0.03
N ILE A 74 15.34 20.85 -0.54
CA ILE A 74 15.00 20.67 -1.96
C ILE A 74 15.41 21.93 -2.72
N ALA A 75 16.44 21.81 -3.57
CA ALA A 75 17.07 22.93 -4.26
C ALA A 75 16.10 23.72 -5.15
N ASN A 76 15.14 23.05 -5.78
CA ASN A 76 14.16 23.66 -6.68
C ASN A 76 12.72 23.56 -6.13
N PHE A 77 12.53 23.75 -4.82
CA PHE A 77 11.26 23.52 -4.14
C PHE A 77 10.05 24.16 -4.84
N ASP A 78 10.11 25.44 -5.19
CA ASP A 78 8.99 26.14 -5.84
C ASP A 78 8.63 25.55 -7.21
N ASN A 79 9.64 25.15 -7.99
CA ASN A 79 9.40 24.49 -9.26
C ASN A 79 8.73 23.13 -9.06
N SER A 80 9.23 22.34 -8.11
CA SER A 80 8.66 21.05 -7.75
C SER A 80 7.24 21.18 -7.25
N LEU A 81 6.93 22.20 -6.44
CA LEU A 81 5.57 22.50 -5.98
C LEU A 81 4.63 22.86 -7.14
N ARG A 82 5.08 23.63 -8.13
CA ARG A 82 4.30 23.88 -9.37
C ARG A 82 4.01 22.58 -10.13
N CYS A 83 4.98 21.68 -10.24
CA CYS A 83 4.78 20.36 -10.85
C CYS A 83 3.79 19.50 -10.05
N ILE A 84 3.85 19.50 -8.71
CA ILE A 84 2.85 18.83 -7.85
C ILE A 84 1.45 19.37 -8.13
N LYS A 85 1.26 20.69 -8.13
CA LYS A 85 -0.05 21.32 -8.43
C LYS A 85 -0.59 20.86 -9.78
N LYS A 86 0.25 20.86 -10.81
CA LYS A 86 -0.14 20.44 -12.16
C LYS A 86 -0.53 18.96 -12.23
N ALA A 87 0.18 18.09 -11.49
CA ALA A 87 -0.18 16.68 -11.39
C ALA A 87 -1.52 16.50 -10.64
N VAL A 88 -1.73 17.24 -9.56
CA VAL A 88 -3.01 17.25 -8.83
C VAL A 88 -4.15 17.80 -9.68
N ASP A 89 -3.92 18.81 -10.52
CA ASP A 89 -4.92 19.30 -11.47
C ASP A 89 -5.32 18.21 -12.48
N PHE A 90 -4.37 17.38 -12.93
CA PHE A 90 -4.67 16.19 -13.72
C PHE A 90 -5.50 15.17 -12.92
N LEU A 91 -5.08 14.82 -11.70
CA LEU A 91 -5.80 13.88 -10.83
C LEU A 91 -7.21 14.37 -10.46
N SER A 92 -7.41 15.69 -10.37
CA SER A 92 -8.73 16.26 -10.08
C SER A 92 -9.77 15.99 -11.18
N LYS A 93 -9.30 15.81 -12.42
CA LYS A 93 -10.12 15.61 -13.63
C LYS A 93 -10.24 14.14 -14.04
N ASN A 94 -9.47 13.26 -13.42
CA ASN A 94 -9.37 11.86 -13.80
C ASN A 94 -9.56 10.96 -12.57
N VAL A 95 -10.12 9.78 -12.78
CA VAL A 95 -10.38 8.78 -11.74
C VAL A 95 -10.21 7.40 -12.33
N ASP A 96 -9.64 6.48 -11.57
CA ASP A 96 -9.68 5.06 -11.90
C ASP A 96 -10.15 4.26 -10.69
N TYR A 97 -11.37 3.73 -10.78
CA TYR A 97 -11.97 2.86 -9.75
C TYR A 97 -11.86 1.37 -10.11
N THR A 98 -11.19 1.02 -11.21
CA THR A 98 -10.93 -0.40 -11.54
C THR A 98 -9.91 -1.03 -10.60
N ALA A 99 -9.02 -0.20 -10.05
CA ALA A 99 -8.01 -0.53 -9.05
C ALA A 99 -7.97 0.56 -7.97
N CYS A 100 -8.71 0.34 -6.89
CA CYS A 100 -8.96 1.37 -5.86
C CYS A 100 -7.72 1.81 -5.07
N ASN A 101 -6.64 1.04 -5.11
CA ASN A 101 -5.35 1.42 -4.54
C ASN A 101 -4.75 2.68 -5.21
N GLN A 102 -4.98 2.85 -6.51
CA GLN A 102 -4.54 4.01 -7.28
C GLN A 102 -5.23 5.28 -6.79
N GLU A 103 -6.53 5.17 -6.53
CA GLU A 103 -7.33 6.25 -5.99
C GLU A 103 -6.88 6.65 -4.58
N ALA A 104 -6.60 5.68 -3.70
CA ALA A 104 -6.08 5.96 -2.37
C ALA A 104 -4.75 6.74 -2.43
N GLY A 105 -3.86 6.37 -3.36
CA GLY A 105 -2.63 7.12 -3.63
C GLY A 105 -2.88 8.53 -4.16
N ALA A 106 -3.89 8.72 -5.02
CA ALA A 106 -4.28 10.02 -5.52
C ALA A 106 -4.85 10.92 -4.42
N ILE A 107 -5.70 10.40 -3.54
CA ILE A 107 -6.24 11.11 -2.37
C ILE A 107 -5.11 11.64 -1.50
N LEU A 108 -4.11 10.79 -1.19
CA LEU A 108 -2.95 11.21 -0.41
C LEU A 108 -2.13 12.30 -1.13
N ALA A 109 -1.89 12.15 -2.44
CA ALA A 109 -1.18 13.16 -3.23
C ALA A 109 -1.91 14.52 -3.24
N ILE A 110 -3.24 14.51 -3.38
CA ILE A 110 -4.08 15.70 -3.33
C ILE A 110 -4.02 16.33 -1.93
N TYR A 111 -4.12 15.52 -0.87
CA TYR A 111 -4.03 16.01 0.50
C TYR A 111 -2.65 16.58 0.83
N ASN A 112 -1.57 15.96 0.35
CA ASN A 112 -0.22 16.50 0.50
C ASN A 112 -0.05 17.83 -0.24
N CYS A 113 -0.72 18.03 -1.39
CA CYS A 113 -0.74 19.32 -2.06
C CYS A 113 -1.41 20.40 -1.20
N TYR A 114 -2.49 20.06 -0.47
CA TYR A 114 -3.04 20.97 0.55
C TYR A 114 -1.99 21.29 1.62
N LEU A 115 -1.30 20.30 2.20
CA LEU A 115 -0.28 20.55 3.22
C LEU A 115 0.88 21.42 2.72
N LEU A 116 1.26 21.28 1.45
CA LEU A 116 2.35 22.07 0.84
C LEU A 116 1.93 23.50 0.46
N THR A 117 0.64 23.75 0.21
CA THR A 117 0.14 25.02 -0.36
C THR A 117 -0.76 25.81 0.57
N SER A 118 -1.32 25.15 1.58
CA SER A 118 -2.42 25.64 2.42
C SER A 118 -3.70 26.02 1.65
N GLU A 119 -3.87 25.58 0.40
CA GLU A 119 -5.08 25.86 -0.40
C GLU A 119 -6.20 24.87 -0.06
N SER A 120 -7.24 25.34 0.65
CA SER A 120 -8.34 24.51 1.16
C SER A 120 -9.06 23.69 0.08
N LYS A 121 -9.11 24.19 -1.17
CA LYS A 121 -9.71 23.47 -2.31
C LYS A 121 -9.15 22.05 -2.49
N TYR A 122 -7.87 21.83 -2.17
CA TYR A 122 -7.24 20.51 -2.27
C TYR A 122 -7.64 19.62 -1.09
N ARG A 123 -7.80 20.17 0.11
CA ARG A 123 -8.34 19.44 1.27
C ARG A 123 -9.76 18.97 0.99
N ASP A 124 -10.61 19.88 0.50
CA ASP A 124 -12.01 19.59 0.21
C ASP A 124 -12.16 18.56 -0.92
N LEU A 125 -11.30 18.65 -1.95
CA LEU A 125 -11.23 17.65 -3.01
C LEU A 125 -10.79 16.28 -2.47
N ALA A 126 -9.74 16.21 -1.65
CA ALA A 126 -9.28 14.96 -1.06
C ALA A 126 -10.37 14.30 -0.20
N TYR A 127 -11.08 15.09 0.63
CA TYR A 127 -12.18 14.56 1.44
C TYR A 127 -13.34 14.05 0.59
N LYS A 128 -13.73 14.80 -0.44
CA LYS A 128 -14.76 14.36 -1.39
C LYS A 128 -14.37 13.03 -2.03
N ARG A 129 -13.12 12.89 -2.50
CA ARG A 129 -12.61 11.67 -3.13
C ARG A 129 -12.53 10.49 -2.15
N LEU A 130 -12.14 10.74 -0.90
CA LEU A 130 -12.21 9.74 0.17
C LEU A 130 -13.64 9.25 0.40
N ASN A 131 -14.62 10.15 0.43
CA ASN A 131 -16.04 9.81 0.55
C ASN A 131 -16.60 9.07 -0.67
N ASP A 132 -16.08 9.32 -1.86
CA ASP A 132 -16.46 8.56 -3.04
C ASP A 132 -15.81 7.17 -3.05
N LEU A 133 -14.55 7.05 -2.62
CA LEU A 133 -13.85 5.79 -2.44
C LEU A 133 -14.49 4.92 -1.34
N SER A 134 -14.96 5.50 -0.23
CA SER A 134 -15.59 4.76 0.86
C SER A 134 -16.84 4.00 0.41
N LYS A 135 -17.61 4.57 -0.54
CA LYS A 135 -18.79 3.93 -1.15
C LYS A 135 -18.44 2.72 -2.01
N LEU A 136 -17.18 2.57 -2.40
CA LEU A 136 -16.70 1.41 -3.17
C LEU A 136 -16.17 0.29 -2.28
N GLN A 137 -15.87 0.58 -1.01
CA GLN A 137 -15.48 -0.46 -0.06
C GLN A 137 -16.65 -1.42 0.14
N LYS A 138 -16.37 -2.71 0.06
CA LYS A 138 -17.37 -3.75 0.30
C LYS A 138 -17.69 -3.86 1.79
N GLU A 139 -18.86 -4.41 2.11
CA GLU A 139 -19.23 -4.64 3.51
C GLU A 139 -18.26 -5.62 4.17
N GLU A 140 -17.69 -6.53 3.37
CA GLU A 140 -16.63 -7.44 3.77
C GLU A 140 -15.30 -6.76 4.10
N GLY A 141 -15.10 -5.50 3.68
CA GLY A 141 -13.96 -4.65 4.02
C GLY A 141 -12.92 -4.45 2.92
N TRP A 142 -12.99 -5.17 1.80
CA TRP A 142 -12.07 -5.02 0.68
C TRP A 142 -12.52 -3.96 -0.34
N PHE A 143 -11.58 -3.54 -1.19
CA PHE A 143 -11.83 -2.62 -2.29
C PHE A 143 -11.69 -3.34 -3.65
N PRO A 144 -12.50 -2.97 -4.67
CA PRO A 144 -12.40 -3.54 -6.01
C PRO A 144 -11.01 -3.44 -6.63
N GLU A 145 -10.54 -4.59 -7.14
CA GLU A 145 -9.31 -4.73 -7.93
C GLU A 145 -9.56 -5.80 -9.02
N TYR A 146 -9.90 -5.37 -10.24
CA TYR A 146 -10.17 -6.27 -11.39
C TYR A 146 -11.15 -7.43 -11.08
N GLY A 147 -12.30 -7.12 -10.46
CA GLY A 147 -13.40 -8.07 -10.27
C GLY A 147 -13.42 -8.81 -8.92
N GLY A 148 -12.43 -8.61 -8.04
CA GLY A 148 -12.42 -9.16 -6.69
C GLY A 148 -11.38 -8.50 -5.79
N PRO A 149 -11.18 -9.00 -4.56
CA PRO A 149 -10.10 -8.54 -3.70
C PRO A 149 -8.75 -9.07 -4.18
N ASP A 150 -7.71 -8.25 -3.99
CA ASP A 150 -6.32 -8.68 -4.06
C ASP A 150 -5.60 -8.26 -2.78
N ILE A 151 -4.89 -9.20 -2.16
CA ILE A 151 -4.41 -9.04 -0.79
C ILE A 151 -3.24 -8.05 -0.71
N GLY A 152 -2.29 -8.12 -1.65
CA GLY A 152 -1.19 -7.17 -1.71
C GLY A 152 -1.66 -5.77 -2.07
N TYR A 153 -2.55 -5.61 -3.04
CA TYR A 153 -3.09 -4.29 -3.36
C TYR A 153 -4.03 -3.73 -2.28
N LEU A 154 -4.76 -4.57 -1.55
CA LEU A 154 -5.48 -4.11 -0.35
C LEU A 154 -4.51 -3.56 0.71
N SER A 155 -3.37 -4.23 0.95
CA SER A 155 -2.36 -3.74 1.90
C SER A 155 -1.75 -2.40 1.47
N LEU A 156 -1.65 -2.14 0.16
CA LEU A 156 -1.24 -0.85 -0.38
C LEU A 156 -2.32 0.23 -0.19
N THR A 157 -3.60 -0.10 -0.40
CA THR A 157 -4.71 0.81 -0.06
C THR A 157 -4.68 1.18 1.42
N ILE A 158 -4.46 0.19 2.30
CA ILE A 158 -4.29 0.40 3.74
C ILE A 158 -3.13 1.36 4.03
N ASP A 159 -1.98 1.19 3.38
CA ASP A 159 -0.83 2.08 3.56
C ASP A 159 -1.15 3.55 3.19
N TYR A 160 -1.82 3.79 2.06
CA TYR A 160 -2.22 5.13 1.68
C TYR A 160 -3.27 5.73 2.62
N LEU A 161 -4.30 4.97 2.98
CA LEU A 161 -5.34 5.43 3.90
C LEU A 161 -4.79 5.69 5.30
N ALA A 162 -3.81 4.90 5.77
CA ALA A 162 -3.11 5.11 7.04
C ALA A 162 -2.43 6.48 7.06
N LYS A 163 -1.71 6.84 6.00
CA LYS A 163 -1.06 8.15 5.85
C LYS A 163 -2.08 9.29 5.72
N VAL A 164 -3.21 9.06 5.04
CA VAL A 164 -4.30 10.04 5.01
C VAL A 164 -4.84 10.26 6.42
N TYR A 165 -5.13 9.20 7.18
CA TYR A 165 -5.63 9.30 8.54
C TYR A 165 -4.60 9.99 9.46
N GLU A 166 -3.34 9.58 9.41
CA GLU A 166 -2.25 10.19 10.20
C GLU A 166 -2.18 11.71 10.01
N LYS A 167 -2.28 12.18 8.77
CA LYS A 167 -2.13 13.61 8.44
C LYS A 167 -3.41 14.42 8.63
N SER A 168 -4.58 13.81 8.46
CA SER A 168 -5.87 14.52 8.44
C SER A 168 -6.73 14.33 9.68
N ASN A 169 -6.51 13.24 10.41
CA ASN A 169 -7.34 12.74 11.50
C ASN A 169 -8.82 12.57 11.12
N TRP A 170 -9.11 12.27 9.84
CA TRP A 170 -10.46 12.02 9.37
C TRP A 170 -10.96 10.63 9.80
N ASP A 171 -12.02 10.60 10.61
CA ASP A 171 -12.62 9.35 11.11
C ASP A 171 -13.04 8.40 9.98
N LEU A 172 -13.52 8.94 8.86
CA LEU A 172 -13.86 8.13 7.69
C LEU A 172 -12.69 7.26 7.20
N ALA A 173 -11.46 7.80 7.19
CA ALA A 173 -10.29 7.01 6.81
C ALA A 173 -10.00 5.91 7.85
N LYS A 174 -10.16 6.20 9.14
CA LYS A 174 -10.00 5.23 10.23
C LYS A 174 -11.02 4.09 10.16
N GLU A 175 -12.27 4.41 9.83
CA GLU A 175 -13.34 3.42 9.63
C GLU A 175 -13.02 2.49 8.45
N MET A 176 -12.63 3.07 7.30
CA MET A 176 -12.21 2.31 6.12
C MET A 176 -11.03 1.39 6.41
N LEU A 177 -10.02 1.90 7.14
CA LEU A 177 -8.86 1.13 7.58
C LEU A 177 -9.25 -0.05 8.47
N THR A 178 -10.15 0.16 9.43
CA THR A 178 -10.60 -0.89 10.35
C THR A 178 -11.24 -2.04 9.58
N LYS A 179 -12.18 -1.73 8.67
CA LYS A 179 -12.82 -2.73 7.81
C LYS A 179 -11.80 -3.46 6.92
N ALA A 180 -10.84 -2.75 6.34
CA ALA A 180 -9.82 -3.34 5.48
C ALA A 180 -8.88 -4.29 6.24
N ILE A 181 -8.49 -3.93 7.47
CA ILE A 181 -7.70 -4.79 8.36
C ILE A 181 -8.51 -6.01 8.81
N ASP A 182 -9.78 -5.84 9.13
CA ASP A 182 -10.67 -6.94 9.51
C ASP A 182 -10.77 -8.00 8.41
N PHE A 183 -10.79 -7.58 7.15
CA PHE A 183 -10.70 -8.48 5.99
C PHE A 183 -9.31 -9.07 5.83
N LEU A 184 -8.27 -8.23 5.80
CA LEU A 184 -6.88 -8.63 5.55
C LEU A 184 -6.38 -9.67 6.56
N TYR A 185 -6.87 -9.60 7.81
CA TYR A 185 -6.57 -10.53 8.89
C TYR A 185 -6.60 -11.98 8.41
N TYR A 186 -7.70 -12.42 7.78
CA TYR A 186 -7.89 -13.82 7.36
C TYR A 186 -6.87 -14.33 6.33
N PHE A 187 -6.07 -13.44 5.74
CA PHE A 187 -5.09 -13.77 4.71
C PHE A 187 -3.64 -13.71 5.20
N SER A 188 -3.43 -13.50 6.50
CA SER A 188 -2.18 -13.80 7.19
C SER A 188 -2.13 -15.31 7.49
N HIS A 189 -1.46 -16.07 6.64
CA HIS A 189 -1.46 -17.53 6.70
C HIS A 189 -0.51 -18.06 7.79
N PRO A 190 -0.76 -19.27 8.35
CA PRO A 190 0.11 -19.86 9.36
C PRO A 190 1.57 -20.09 8.92
N ASP A 191 1.82 -20.24 7.60
CA ASP A 191 3.16 -20.40 7.04
C ASP A 191 3.92 -19.07 6.84
N GLY A 192 3.31 -17.94 7.22
CA GLY A 192 3.88 -16.60 7.06
C GLY A 192 3.66 -15.97 5.68
N SER A 193 3.00 -16.68 4.76
CA SER A 193 2.67 -16.15 3.45
C SER A 193 1.36 -15.34 3.47
N PHE A 194 1.12 -14.62 2.38
CA PHE A 194 -0.09 -13.81 2.18
C PHE A 194 -0.53 -13.89 0.71
N GLY A 195 -1.82 -13.70 0.46
CA GLY A 195 -2.37 -13.60 -0.88
C GLY A 195 -2.06 -14.81 -1.76
N ALA A 196 -1.67 -14.52 -3.01
CA ALA A 196 -1.38 -15.44 -4.10
C ALA A 196 -2.65 -15.89 -4.87
N GLU A 197 -2.70 -17.16 -5.26
CA GLU A 197 -3.61 -17.73 -6.27
C GLU A 197 -5.10 -17.43 -6.10
N TYR A 198 -5.59 -17.18 -4.89
CA TYR A 198 -7.00 -16.85 -4.65
C TYR A 198 -7.33 -15.35 -4.80
N GLY A 199 -6.34 -14.46 -4.84
CA GLY A 199 -6.53 -13.02 -5.06
C GLY A 199 -6.71 -12.68 -6.54
N SER A 200 -7.41 -11.60 -6.89
CA SER A 200 -7.70 -11.26 -8.29
C SER A 200 -6.45 -11.00 -9.14
N ARG A 201 -5.36 -10.51 -8.54
CA ARG A 201 -4.09 -10.19 -9.21
C ARG A 201 -2.92 -11.07 -8.78
N ASN A 202 -3.17 -12.11 -7.98
CA ASN A 202 -2.18 -13.07 -7.51
C ASN A 202 -1.00 -12.46 -6.73
N THR A 203 -1.15 -11.27 -6.16
CA THR A 203 -0.02 -10.63 -5.45
C THR A 203 0.33 -11.42 -4.19
N LYS A 204 1.63 -11.41 -3.85
CA LYS A 204 2.20 -12.16 -2.72
C LYS A 204 2.88 -11.27 -1.67
N TYR A 205 3.15 -10.01 -2.02
CA TYR A 205 3.76 -9.05 -1.11
C TYR A 205 2.69 -8.42 -0.23
N ILE A 206 3.13 -7.91 0.93
CA ILE A 206 2.34 -7.08 1.82
C ILE A 206 3.10 -5.78 2.05
N ILE A 207 2.38 -4.66 2.06
CA ILE A 207 2.91 -3.35 2.39
C ILE A 207 2.84 -3.16 3.93
N PRO A 208 3.99 -3.08 4.63
CA PRO A 208 4.01 -3.18 6.08
C PRO A 208 3.62 -1.90 6.82
N SER A 209 3.95 -0.70 6.30
CA SER A 209 3.88 0.55 7.08
C SER A 209 2.48 0.89 7.59
N GLY A 210 1.44 0.76 6.76
CA GLY A 210 0.07 1.01 7.20
C GLY A 210 -0.37 0.03 8.30
N ILE A 211 0.05 -1.23 8.22
CA ILE A 211 -0.29 -2.24 9.23
C ILE A 211 0.40 -1.92 10.57
N GLU A 212 1.70 -1.61 10.52
CA GLU A 212 2.48 -1.23 11.70
C GLU A 212 1.93 0.04 12.36
N PHE A 213 1.51 1.03 11.56
CA PHE A 213 0.87 2.23 12.05
C PHE A 213 -0.42 1.92 12.82
N ILE A 214 -1.27 1.01 12.33
CA ILE A 214 -2.59 0.69 12.90
C ILE A 214 -2.51 -0.29 14.08
N ALA A 215 -1.47 -1.13 14.13
CA ALA A 215 -1.28 -2.17 15.14
C ALA A 215 -1.48 -1.73 16.60
N PRO A 216 -1.08 -0.51 17.04
CA PRO A 216 -1.23 -0.10 18.43
C PRO A 216 -2.68 0.06 18.92
N TRP A 217 -3.67 0.13 18.04
CA TRP A 217 -5.10 0.26 18.43
C TRP A 217 -6.02 -0.73 17.72
N ASN A 218 -5.46 -1.70 16.98
CA ASN A 218 -6.23 -2.76 16.34
C ASN A 218 -5.50 -4.10 16.49
N ARG A 219 -6.06 -4.99 17.30
CA ARG A 219 -5.46 -6.29 17.64
C ARG A 219 -5.28 -7.22 16.43
N LYS A 220 -6.10 -7.09 15.39
CA LYS A 220 -5.92 -7.85 14.13
C LYS A 220 -4.76 -7.29 13.32
N ALA A 221 -4.60 -5.97 13.25
CA ALA A 221 -3.40 -5.37 12.67
C ALA A 221 -2.15 -5.81 13.46
N GLY A 222 -2.23 -5.87 14.80
CA GLY A 222 -1.19 -6.43 15.66
C GLY A 222 -0.83 -7.88 15.28
N TYR A 223 -1.82 -8.75 15.08
CA TYR A 223 -1.60 -10.12 14.63
C TYR A 223 -0.93 -10.18 13.25
N ILE A 224 -1.37 -9.35 12.29
CA ILE A 224 -0.77 -9.30 10.95
C ILE A 224 0.69 -8.83 11.02
N ALA A 225 0.97 -7.75 11.76
CA ALA A 225 2.31 -7.21 11.96
C ALA A 225 3.25 -8.25 12.60
N PHE A 226 2.81 -8.90 13.68
CA PHE A 226 3.56 -9.96 14.34
C PHE A 226 3.96 -11.08 13.36
N ASN A 227 3.00 -11.60 12.60
CA ASN A 227 3.27 -12.66 11.64
C ASN A 227 4.15 -12.22 10.48
N LEU A 228 3.94 -11.01 9.97
CA LEU A 228 4.75 -10.45 8.88
C LEU A 228 6.20 -10.26 9.32
N ARG A 229 6.45 -9.70 10.51
CA ARG A 229 7.80 -9.55 11.09
C ARG A 229 8.51 -10.90 11.19
N ARG A 230 7.84 -11.90 11.76
CA ARG A 230 8.38 -13.27 11.85
C ARG A 230 8.71 -13.84 10.47
N ALA A 231 7.78 -13.73 9.52
CA ALA A 231 7.98 -14.25 8.17
C ALA A 231 9.11 -13.53 7.42
N LEU A 232 9.28 -12.22 7.61
CA LEU A 232 10.37 -11.44 7.05
C LEU A 232 11.72 -11.86 7.64
N PHE A 233 11.79 -12.03 8.97
CA PHE A 233 12.98 -12.49 9.68
C PHE A 233 13.41 -13.89 9.23
N GLU A 234 12.46 -14.82 9.12
CA GLU A 234 12.69 -16.19 8.65
C GLU A 234 12.85 -16.31 7.13
N LYS A 235 12.74 -15.19 6.39
CA LYS A 235 12.76 -15.13 4.93
C LYS A 235 11.74 -16.05 4.23
N LYS A 236 10.57 -16.21 4.84
CA LYS A 236 9.45 -17.05 4.35
C LYS A 236 8.40 -16.30 3.53
N THR A 237 8.55 -14.99 3.37
CA THR A 237 7.61 -14.15 2.60
C THR A 237 8.35 -13.24 1.63
N ILE A 238 7.61 -12.40 0.90
CA ILE A 238 8.21 -11.39 0.04
C ILE A 238 8.67 -10.21 0.91
N GLY A 239 9.90 -9.76 0.71
CA GLY A 239 10.51 -8.63 1.40
C GLY A 239 11.55 -7.94 0.51
N PRO A 240 12.25 -6.90 1.02
CA PRO A 240 13.19 -6.12 0.19
C PRO A 240 14.31 -6.94 -0.44
N TYR A 241 14.63 -8.11 0.12
CA TYR A 241 15.68 -9.02 -0.37
C TYR A 241 15.27 -9.90 -1.57
N ASN A 242 14.00 -9.94 -1.96
CA ASN A 242 13.52 -10.76 -3.08
C ASN A 242 12.48 -10.06 -3.98
N LEU A 243 12.33 -8.74 -3.84
CA LEU A 243 11.61 -7.91 -4.80
C LEU A 243 12.51 -7.64 -6.02
N ASP A 244 11.91 -7.59 -7.21
CA ASP A 244 12.60 -7.02 -8.36
C ASP A 244 12.81 -5.51 -8.20
N ASP A 245 13.70 -4.94 -9.02
CA ASP A 245 14.05 -3.52 -8.94
C ASP A 245 12.85 -2.58 -9.07
N ARG A 246 11.84 -2.96 -9.87
CA ARG A 246 10.64 -2.16 -10.09
C ARG A 246 9.82 -2.09 -8.80
N TYR A 247 9.52 -3.22 -8.18
CA TYR A 247 8.78 -3.24 -6.92
C TYR A 247 9.61 -2.69 -5.77
N LEU A 248 10.92 -2.93 -5.73
CA LEU A 248 11.77 -2.35 -4.69
C LEU A 248 11.78 -0.82 -4.76
N ALA A 249 11.87 -0.22 -5.96
CA ALA A 249 11.77 1.23 -6.13
C ALA A 249 10.38 1.77 -5.74
N TYR A 250 9.33 0.99 -6.01
CA TYR A 250 7.94 1.38 -5.81
C TYR A 250 7.47 1.24 -4.35
N ILE A 251 7.81 0.16 -3.65
CA ILE A 251 7.31 -0.13 -2.28
C ILE A 251 8.41 -0.24 -1.23
N GLY A 252 9.69 -0.22 -1.60
CA GLY A 252 10.79 -0.40 -0.65
C GLY A 252 10.79 0.60 0.51
N TYR A 253 10.38 1.85 0.24
CA TYR A 253 10.29 2.88 1.28
C TYR A 253 9.29 2.55 2.40
N THR A 254 8.27 1.73 2.11
CA THR A 254 7.24 1.35 3.09
C THR A 254 7.81 0.46 4.20
N TYR A 255 8.86 -0.30 3.93
CA TYR A 255 9.59 -1.07 4.95
C TYR A 255 10.39 -0.16 5.88
N LEU A 256 10.96 0.93 5.35
CA LEU A 256 11.61 1.95 6.19
C LEU A 256 10.58 2.70 7.04
N GLN A 257 9.42 3.05 6.47
CA GLN A 257 8.33 3.66 7.23
C GLN A 257 7.75 2.73 8.30
N ALA A 258 7.66 1.43 8.02
CA ALA A 258 7.25 0.44 9.02
C ALA A 258 8.14 0.48 10.27
N SER A 259 9.46 0.71 10.11
CA SER A 259 10.37 0.86 11.26
C SER A 259 10.04 2.06 12.15
N LEU A 260 9.44 3.13 11.60
CA LEU A 260 9.03 4.30 12.37
C LEU A 260 7.83 4.02 13.27
N TYR A 261 6.99 3.07 12.89
CA TYR A 261 5.80 2.66 13.63
C TYR A 261 6.01 1.40 14.46
N PHE A 262 7.20 0.79 14.37
CA PHE A 262 7.51 -0.45 15.06
C PHE A 262 7.34 -0.28 16.58
N ARG A 263 6.63 -1.25 17.18
CA ARG A 263 6.53 -1.44 18.62
C ARG A 263 6.80 -2.90 18.94
N GLU A 264 7.64 -3.14 19.94
CA GLU A 264 7.97 -4.50 20.38
C GLU A 264 6.73 -5.18 20.99
N ASP A 265 6.07 -4.50 21.91
CA ASP A 265 4.85 -4.98 22.56
C ASP A 265 3.62 -4.69 21.68
N LEU A 266 3.09 -5.74 21.06
CA LEU A 266 1.83 -5.69 20.32
C LEU A 266 0.76 -6.52 21.02
N GLU A 267 -0.41 -5.93 21.23
CA GLU A 267 -1.60 -6.72 21.51
C GLU A 267 -2.09 -7.40 20.23
N VAL A 268 -2.18 -8.72 20.26
CA VAL A 268 -2.62 -9.51 19.11
C VAL A 268 -3.98 -10.15 19.36
N GLU A 269 -4.76 -10.31 18.30
CA GLU A 269 -5.96 -11.15 18.31
C GLU A 269 -5.54 -12.60 18.05
N GLU A 270 -5.87 -13.51 18.96
CA GLU A 270 -5.64 -14.93 18.73
C GLU A 270 -6.59 -15.47 17.66
N ARG A 271 -6.05 -16.24 16.71
CA ARG A 271 -6.86 -16.90 15.69
C ARG A 271 -7.21 -18.32 16.11
N GLY A 272 -8.45 -18.51 16.56
CA GLY A 272 -9.03 -19.81 16.87
C GLY A 272 -9.53 -20.57 15.64
N HIS A 273 -10.60 -21.34 15.82
CA HIS A 273 -11.35 -21.95 14.70
C HIS A 273 -11.90 -20.85 13.78
N VAL A 274 -11.81 -21.09 12.47
CA VAL A 274 -12.35 -20.18 11.46
C VAL A 274 -13.27 -20.97 10.56
N ASP A 275 -14.49 -20.47 10.36
CA ASP A 275 -15.38 -20.85 9.28
C ASP A 275 -16.06 -19.57 8.81
N LYS A 276 -15.49 -18.96 7.75
CA LYS A 276 -15.90 -17.65 7.28
C LYS A 276 -16.05 -17.68 5.77
N TYR A 277 -17.28 -17.54 5.31
CA TYR A 277 -17.58 -17.28 3.90
C TYR A 277 -17.82 -15.80 3.67
N PHE A 278 -17.15 -15.27 2.66
CA PHE A 278 -17.29 -13.91 2.16
C PHE A 278 -18.09 -13.97 0.85
N GLU A 279 -19.40 -13.72 0.92
CA GLU A 279 -20.35 -13.79 -0.19
C GLU A 279 -20.02 -12.86 -1.37
N GLU A 280 -19.59 -11.62 -1.12
CA GLU A 280 -19.26 -10.64 -2.16
C GLU A 280 -17.97 -11.04 -2.90
N SER A 281 -16.92 -11.44 -2.20
CA SER A 281 -15.67 -11.89 -2.82
C SER A 281 -15.72 -13.34 -3.32
N GLY A 282 -16.62 -14.16 -2.80
CA GLY A 282 -16.69 -15.61 -3.07
C GLY A 282 -15.57 -16.41 -2.38
N ILE A 283 -14.93 -15.83 -1.35
CA ILE A 283 -13.81 -16.45 -0.65
C ILE A 283 -14.30 -17.17 0.60
N TRP A 284 -13.92 -18.43 0.75
CA TRP A 284 -14.13 -19.21 1.96
C TRP A 284 -12.80 -19.40 2.69
N VAL A 285 -12.79 -19.09 3.98
CA VAL A 285 -11.67 -19.31 4.89
C VAL A 285 -12.11 -20.29 5.95
N PHE A 286 -11.41 -21.40 6.07
CA PHE A 286 -11.72 -22.46 7.01
C PHE A 286 -10.47 -22.94 7.75
N SER A 287 -10.55 -23.17 9.06
CA SER A 287 -9.43 -23.66 9.85
C SER A 287 -9.88 -24.63 10.91
N ASN A 288 -9.23 -25.78 11.02
CA ASN A 288 -9.42 -26.74 12.10
C ASN A 288 -8.06 -27.13 12.74
N SER A 289 -8.05 -28.19 13.54
CA SER A 289 -6.84 -28.72 14.19
C SER A 289 -5.81 -29.28 13.21
N SER A 290 -6.18 -29.54 11.95
CA SER A 290 -5.34 -30.18 10.94
C SER A 290 -4.83 -29.21 9.87
N PHE A 291 -5.62 -28.22 9.47
CA PHE A 291 -5.24 -27.30 8.39
C PHE A 291 -5.93 -25.93 8.45
N TYR A 292 -5.39 -25.00 7.67
CA TYR A 292 -5.95 -23.70 7.32
C TYR A 292 -6.17 -23.66 5.80
N LEU A 293 -7.37 -23.36 5.35
CA LEU A 293 -7.81 -23.36 3.95
C LEU A 293 -8.30 -21.97 3.56
N VAL A 294 -7.89 -21.52 2.39
CA VAL A 294 -8.53 -20.41 1.67
C VAL A 294 -8.91 -20.90 0.28
N SER A 295 -10.17 -20.75 -0.10
CA SER A 295 -10.66 -21.08 -1.45
C SER A 295 -11.46 -19.92 -2.02
N ASN A 296 -11.32 -19.65 -3.32
CA ASN A 296 -12.11 -18.64 -4.02
C ASN A 296 -13.03 -19.26 -5.07
N PHE A 297 -14.32 -19.39 -4.74
CA PHE A 297 -15.33 -19.97 -5.63
C PHE A 297 -15.66 -19.10 -6.84
N LYS A 298 -15.46 -17.78 -6.76
CA LYS A 298 -15.59 -16.87 -7.91
C LYS A 298 -14.36 -16.88 -8.81
N LYS A 299 -13.31 -17.60 -8.43
CA LYS A 299 -12.10 -17.83 -9.22
C LYS A 299 -11.87 -19.32 -9.45
N GLY A 300 -12.92 -20.03 -9.87
CA GLY A 300 -12.84 -21.44 -10.25
C GLY A 300 -12.59 -22.43 -9.11
N GLY A 301 -12.78 -22.00 -7.86
CA GLY A 301 -12.55 -22.84 -6.68
C GLY A 301 -11.08 -22.99 -6.27
N VAL A 302 -10.21 -22.12 -6.81
CA VAL A 302 -8.77 -22.12 -6.49
C VAL A 302 -8.55 -22.15 -4.99
N LEU A 303 -7.70 -23.06 -4.53
CA LEU A 303 -7.49 -23.31 -3.12
C LEU A 303 -6.02 -23.28 -2.69
N LYS A 304 -5.83 -22.85 -1.45
CA LYS A 304 -4.58 -22.86 -0.71
C LYS A 304 -4.82 -23.50 0.65
N VAL A 305 -3.99 -24.48 1.00
CA VAL A 305 -4.06 -25.22 2.26
C VAL A 305 -2.71 -25.18 2.96
N ASN A 306 -2.70 -24.78 4.22
CA ASN A 306 -1.57 -24.90 5.13
C ASN A 306 -1.90 -25.94 6.20
N PHE A 307 -1.24 -27.08 6.15
CA PHE A 307 -1.40 -28.13 7.15
C PHE A 307 -0.60 -27.80 8.40
N LYS A 308 -1.15 -28.14 9.58
CA LYS A 308 -0.49 -27.90 10.87
C LYS A 308 0.78 -28.76 11.06
N ASN A 309 0.96 -29.80 10.25
CA ASN A 309 2.20 -30.58 10.17
C ASN A 309 3.33 -29.86 9.38
N GLY A 310 3.10 -28.64 8.89
CA GLY A 310 4.07 -27.81 8.19
C GLY A 310 4.06 -27.95 6.65
N SER A 311 3.32 -28.90 6.09
CA SER A 311 3.15 -29.01 4.64
C SER A 311 2.11 -28.02 4.11
N SER A 312 2.17 -27.73 2.80
CA SER A 312 1.22 -26.83 2.15
C SER A 312 0.83 -27.34 0.76
N PHE A 313 -0.44 -27.16 0.40
CA PHE A 313 -0.93 -27.35 -0.96
C PHE A 313 -1.41 -26.00 -1.51
N LYS A 314 -1.16 -25.75 -2.80
CA LYS A 314 -1.68 -24.61 -3.52
C LYS A 314 -1.91 -24.98 -4.96
N ASP A 315 -3.01 -24.49 -5.52
CA ASP A 315 -3.22 -24.64 -6.95
C ASP A 315 -2.15 -23.86 -7.72
N LYS A 316 -1.54 -24.53 -8.69
CA LYS A 316 -0.74 -23.88 -9.71
C LYS A 316 -1.69 -23.46 -10.81
N TRP A 317 -2.10 -22.20 -10.82
CA TRP A 317 -2.76 -21.63 -11.99
C TRP A 317 -1.72 -21.37 -13.09
N ASP A 318 -1.19 -22.44 -13.67
CA ASP A 318 -0.56 -22.36 -14.98
C ASP A 318 -1.71 -22.25 -15.99
N TYR A 319 -1.76 -21.15 -16.75
CA TYR A 319 -2.78 -20.90 -17.76
C TYR A 319 -2.88 -22.09 -18.73
N PHE A 320 -3.81 -23.02 -18.50
CA PHE A 320 -4.41 -23.78 -19.58
C PHE A 320 -5.39 -22.85 -20.29
N LYS A 321 -4.85 -22.07 -21.23
CA LYS A 321 -5.65 -21.56 -22.34
C LYS A 321 -5.96 -22.78 -23.21
N ASN A 322 -7.20 -23.28 -23.13
CA ASN A 322 -7.76 -24.06 -24.23
C ASN A 322 -8.14 -23.12 -25.37
#